data_AF-A0A8T3KLX3-F1
#
_entry.id   AF-A0A8T3KLX3-F1
#
_cell.length_a   1.000
_cell.length_b   1.000
_cell.length_c   1.000
_cell.angle_alpha   90.00
_cell.angle_beta   90.00
_cell.angle_gamma   90.00
#
_symmetry.space_group_name_H-M   'P 1'
#
loop_
_entity.id
_entity.type
_entity.pdbx_description
1 polymer ?
#
loop_
_entity_poly.entity_id
_entity_poly.type
_entity_poly.pdbx_seq_one_letter_code
_entity_poly.pdbx_strand_id
1 'polypeptide(L)'
;MNEWARGICNKPKIKCSECNNKNYAALDFAAIDKHLRGKDVFGIYPMLLDETCYLLAIDFDDEGWEKDISVLRDICAEKNIPFAVERSRSGNGAHVWFFNSVFIDENLRPYEDQWSFLSSIRKLSESEIDLYICNYAVAVNWVI
;
A
#
# COMPACT_ATOMS: atom_id res chain seq x y z
N MET A 1 7.96 9.90 -21.95
CA MET A 1 8.19 8.80 -21.00
C MET A 1 9.27 7.89 -21.56
N ASN A 2 10.31 7.60 -20.80
CA ASN A 2 11.45 6.80 -21.27
C ASN A 2 11.38 5.33 -20.81
N GLU A 3 10.48 4.98 -19.89
CA GLU A 3 10.32 3.60 -19.45
C GLU A 3 10.01 2.68 -20.65
N TRP A 4 10.75 1.58 -20.78
CA TRP A 4 10.70 0.63 -21.92
C TRP A 4 11.14 1.17 -23.29
N ALA A 5 11.61 2.43 -23.39
CA ALA A 5 12.12 2.96 -24.64
C ALA A 5 13.44 2.27 -25.04
N ARG A 6 13.44 1.56 -26.18
CA ARG A 6 14.61 0.83 -26.69
C ARG A 6 15.79 1.78 -26.92
N GLY A 7 16.98 1.39 -26.45
CA GLY A 7 18.20 2.18 -26.55
C GLY A 7 18.31 3.34 -25.54
N ILE A 8 17.28 3.59 -24.72
CA ILE A 8 17.28 4.64 -23.69
C ILE A 8 17.11 4.01 -22.30
N CYS A 9 16.12 3.13 -22.14
CA CYS A 9 15.86 2.40 -20.92
C CYS A 9 16.46 0.99 -21.00
N ASN A 10 17.19 0.61 -19.96
CA ASN A 10 17.85 -0.70 -19.88
C ASN A 10 17.01 -1.74 -19.13
N LYS A 11 15.71 -1.51 -18.89
CA LYS A 11 14.82 -2.54 -18.36
C LYS A 11 14.79 -3.78 -19.28
N PRO A 12 14.75 -5.01 -18.73
CA PRO A 12 14.62 -5.33 -17.32
C PRO A 12 15.96 -5.39 -16.54
N LYS A 13 17.11 -5.09 -17.17
CA LYS A 13 18.45 -5.25 -16.55
C LYS A 13 18.70 -4.34 -15.35
N ILE A 14 18.02 -3.18 -15.29
CA ILE A 14 18.08 -2.24 -14.15
C ILE A 14 16.67 -1.83 -13.72
N LYS A 15 16.50 -1.43 -12.46
CA LYS A 15 15.27 -0.79 -11.99
C LYS A 15 15.14 0.60 -12.64
N CYS A 16 13.90 1.02 -12.93
CA CYS A 16 13.70 2.34 -13.55
C CYS A 16 14.01 3.48 -12.56
N SER A 17 13.82 3.26 -11.26
CA SER A 17 14.22 4.20 -10.18
C SER A 17 15.71 4.55 -10.22
N GLU A 18 16.55 3.62 -10.66
CA GLU A 18 18.01 3.73 -10.76
C GLU A 18 18.50 4.09 -12.17
N CYS A 19 17.59 4.35 -13.12
CA CYS A 19 17.94 4.67 -14.49
C CYS A 19 18.30 6.16 -14.64
N ASN A 20 19.50 6.45 -15.17
CA ASN A 20 19.94 7.82 -15.47
C ASN A 20 19.08 8.53 -16.53
N ASN A 21 18.37 7.76 -17.36
CA ASN A 21 17.44 8.28 -18.38
C ASN A 21 15.99 8.25 -17.91
N LYS A 22 15.70 8.14 -16.61
CA LYS A 22 14.32 8.12 -16.11
C LYS A 22 13.60 9.41 -16.50
N ASN A 23 12.45 9.24 -17.14
CA ASN A 23 11.57 10.32 -17.55
C ASN A 23 10.15 9.77 -17.45
N TYR A 24 9.46 10.10 -16.37
CA TYR A 24 8.10 9.65 -16.10
C TYR A 24 7.11 10.49 -16.91
N ALA A 25 5.99 9.90 -17.31
CA ALA A 25 4.90 10.69 -17.87
C ALA A 25 4.33 11.61 -16.78
N ALA A 26 3.87 12.81 -17.17
CA ALA A 26 3.02 13.59 -16.28
C ALA A 26 1.72 12.82 -16.04
N LEU A 27 1.20 12.90 -14.81
CA LEU A 27 -0.14 12.38 -14.51
C LEU A 27 -1.18 13.39 -15.02
N ASP A 28 -1.62 13.21 -16.25
CA ASP A 28 -2.67 14.01 -16.88
C ASP A 28 -3.90 13.16 -17.23
N PHE A 29 -4.98 13.82 -17.69
CA PHE A 29 -6.22 13.13 -18.07
C PHE A 29 -6.00 12.09 -19.18
N ALA A 30 -5.06 12.32 -20.09
CA ALA A 30 -4.81 11.38 -21.18
C ALA A 30 -4.13 10.11 -20.67
N ALA A 31 -3.18 10.24 -19.73
CA ALA A 31 -2.57 9.10 -19.05
C ALA A 31 -3.62 8.31 -18.24
N ILE A 32 -4.48 9.00 -17.49
CA ILE A 32 -5.55 8.38 -16.71
C ILE A 32 -6.54 7.62 -17.63
N ASP A 33 -7.03 8.24 -18.71
CA ASP A 33 -7.96 7.57 -19.65
C ASP A 33 -7.33 6.31 -20.26
N LYS A 34 -6.07 6.39 -20.71
CA LYS A 34 -5.36 5.22 -21.26
C LYS A 34 -5.19 4.12 -20.21
N HIS A 35 -4.91 4.50 -18.96
CA HIS A 35 -4.80 3.55 -17.85
C HIS A 35 -6.09 2.78 -17.62
N LEU A 36 -7.18 3.53 -17.40
CA LEU A 36 -8.49 2.97 -17.06
C LEU A 36 -9.09 2.14 -18.21
N ARG A 37 -8.67 2.40 -19.45
CA ARG A 37 -9.03 1.57 -20.62
C ARG A 37 -8.11 0.39 -20.86
N GLY A 38 -7.11 0.16 -20.00
CA GLY A 38 -6.15 -0.93 -20.14
C GLY A 38 -5.20 -0.82 -21.35
N LYS A 39 -5.06 0.39 -21.93
CA LYS A 39 -4.16 0.63 -23.06
C LYS A 39 -2.70 0.74 -22.63
N ASP A 40 -2.49 1.37 -21.48
CA ASP A 40 -1.18 1.57 -20.86
C ASP A 40 -1.27 1.27 -19.36
N VAL A 41 -0.18 0.83 -18.74
CA VAL A 41 -0.09 0.62 -17.29
C VAL A 41 0.73 1.75 -16.69
N PHE A 42 0.12 2.50 -15.78
CA PHE A 42 0.78 3.55 -15.02
C PHE A 42 0.78 3.17 -13.54
N GLY A 43 1.82 3.59 -12.84
CA GLY A 43 1.90 3.51 -11.39
C GLY A 43 2.27 4.87 -10.85
N ILE A 44 1.83 5.17 -9.64
CA ILE A 44 2.30 6.32 -8.88
C ILE A 44 3.48 5.91 -8.02
N TYR A 45 4.45 6.80 -7.87
CA TYR A 45 5.45 6.66 -6.81
C TYR A 45 4.88 7.36 -5.57
N PRO A 46 4.53 6.62 -4.50
CA PRO A 46 3.76 7.18 -3.39
C PRO A 46 4.59 8.08 -2.47
N MET A 47 5.92 8.00 -2.55
CA MET A 47 6.83 8.76 -1.69
C MET A 47 7.12 10.13 -2.29
N LEU A 48 7.09 11.16 -1.45
CA LEU A 48 7.47 12.52 -1.78
C LEU A 48 8.99 12.73 -1.65
N LEU A 49 9.46 13.89 -2.12
CA LEU A 49 10.89 14.26 -2.09
C LEU A 49 11.43 14.49 -0.68
N ASP A 50 10.54 14.83 0.25
CA ASP A 50 10.82 14.96 1.68
C ASP A 50 10.64 13.64 2.43
N GLU A 51 10.63 12.52 1.69
CA GLU A 51 10.54 11.18 2.24
C GLU A 51 9.20 10.86 2.95
N THR A 52 8.20 11.73 2.86
CA THR A 52 6.86 11.46 3.39
C THR A 52 5.98 10.66 2.43
N CYS A 53 4.92 10.03 2.94
CA CYS A 53 3.93 9.28 2.17
C CYS A 53 2.54 9.50 2.74
N TYR A 54 1.56 9.81 1.89
CA TYR A 54 0.15 9.99 2.29
C TYR A 54 -0.71 8.75 2.11
N LEU A 55 -0.13 7.68 1.54
CA LEU A 55 -0.84 6.46 1.20
C LEU A 55 -0.38 5.32 2.11
N LEU A 56 -1.34 4.62 2.67
CA LEU A 56 -1.13 3.31 3.26
C LEU A 56 -1.92 2.31 2.44
N ALA A 57 -1.26 1.22 2.03
CA ALA A 57 -1.87 0.14 1.29
C ALA A 57 -1.71 -1.17 2.06
N ILE A 58 -2.75 -1.98 2.07
CA ILE A 58 -2.70 -3.37 2.49
C ILE A 58 -2.98 -4.20 1.25
N ASP A 59 -2.01 -5.04 0.89
CA ASP A 59 -2.07 -5.91 -0.28
C ASP A 59 -2.59 -7.29 0.13
N PHE A 60 -3.70 -7.71 -0.47
CA PHE A 60 -4.31 -9.02 -0.24
C PHE A 60 -4.25 -9.84 -1.53
N ASP A 61 -3.58 -10.99 -1.44
CA ASP A 61 -3.41 -11.96 -2.52
C ASP A 61 -3.89 -13.35 -2.08
N ASP A 62 -3.84 -14.30 -3.01
CA ASP A 62 -4.09 -15.73 -2.80
C ASP A 62 -5.52 -16.11 -2.39
N GLU A 63 -5.74 -17.37 -2.01
CA GLU A 63 -7.06 -17.88 -1.64
C GLU A 63 -7.56 -17.23 -0.35
N GLY A 64 -8.80 -16.71 -0.38
CA GLY A 64 -9.46 -16.13 0.80
C GLY A 64 -9.39 -14.62 0.89
N TRP A 65 -8.66 -13.94 -0.01
CA TRP A 65 -8.52 -12.48 -0.03
C TRP A 65 -9.88 -11.74 -0.01
N GLU A 66 -10.93 -12.29 -0.63
CA GLU A 66 -12.30 -11.72 -0.57
C GLU A 66 -12.80 -11.60 0.87
N LYS A 67 -12.60 -12.65 1.66
CA LYS A 67 -13.10 -12.74 3.04
C LYS A 67 -12.31 -11.82 3.95
N ASP A 68 -11.00 -11.81 3.80
CA ASP A 68 -10.11 -10.97 4.62
C ASP A 68 -10.40 -9.49 4.41
N ILE A 69 -10.60 -9.08 3.14
CA ILE A 69 -11.04 -7.71 2.85
C ILE A 69 -12.43 -7.44 3.41
N SER A 70 -13.38 -8.39 3.32
CA SER A 70 -14.71 -8.18 3.90
C SER A 70 -14.63 -7.87 5.40
N VAL A 71 -13.83 -8.63 6.14
CA VAL A 71 -13.62 -8.40 7.58
C VAL A 71 -12.99 -7.03 7.83
N LEU A 72 -11.94 -6.67 7.09
CA LEU A 72 -11.30 -5.37 7.25
C LEU A 72 -12.27 -4.21 6.94
N ARG A 73 -13.10 -4.35 5.90
CA ARG A 73 -14.11 -3.35 5.52
C ARG A 73 -15.12 -3.13 6.64
N ASP A 74 -15.61 -4.19 7.25
CA ASP A 74 -16.59 -4.11 8.34
C ASP A 74 -16.00 -3.39 9.56
N ILE A 75 -14.76 -3.72 9.93
CA ILE A 75 -14.05 -3.05 11.02
C ILE A 75 -13.81 -1.57 10.71
N CYS A 76 -13.34 -1.24 9.50
CA CYS A 76 -13.11 0.15 9.11
C CYS A 76 -14.42 0.96 9.12
N ALA A 77 -15.52 0.37 8.63
CA ALA A 77 -16.83 0.99 8.67
C ALA A 77 -17.31 1.23 10.12
N GLU A 78 -17.19 0.23 11.00
CA GLU A 78 -17.54 0.35 12.42
C GLU A 78 -16.74 1.47 13.12
N LYS A 79 -15.44 1.56 12.83
CA LYS A 79 -14.55 2.56 13.41
C LYS A 79 -14.57 3.92 12.71
N ASN A 80 -15.41 4.10 11.68
CA ASN A 80 -15.45 5.30 10.85
C ASN A 80 -14.09 5.68 10.26
N ILE A 81 -13.29 4.68 9.88
CA ILE A 81 -12.00 4.87 9.21
C ILE A 81 -12.26 4.88 7.69
N PRO A 82 -11.99 5.98 6.97
CA PRO A 82 -12.16 6.03 5.52
C PRO A 82 -11.15 5.11 4.80
N PHE A 83 -11.63 4.34 3.83
CA PHE A 83 -10.81 3.45 3.01
C PHE A 83 -11.35 3.37 1.58
N ALA A 84 -10.52 2.88 0.64
CA ALA A 84 -10.93 2.48 -0.69
C ALA A 84 -10.42 1.07 -1.01
N VAL A 85 -11.21 0.28 -1.75
CA VAL A 85 -10.82 -1.06 -2.18
C VAL A 85 -10.65 -1.06 -3.69
N GLU A 86 -9.52 -1.56 -4.17
CA GLU A 86 -9.19 -1.68 -5.58
C GLU A 86 -8.88 -3.14 -5.92
N ARG A 87 -9.63 -3.74 -6.84
CA ARG A 87 -9.36 -5.11 -7.30
C ARG A 87 -8.08 -5.12 -8.13
N SER A 88 -7.18 -6.07 -7.84
CA SER A 88 -5.93 -6.20 -8.57
C SER A 88 -6.16 -6.57 -10.03
N ARG A 89 -5.20 -6.23 -10.90
CA ARG A 89 -5.27 -6.53 -12.33
C ARG A 89 -5.39 -8.02 -12.65
N SER A 90 -4.82 -8.90 -11.82
CA SER A 90 -4.93 -10.35 -12.01
C SER A 90 -6.35 -10.85 -11.77
N GLY A 91 -7.15 -10.08 -11.03
CA GLY A 91 -8.43 -10.53 -10.53
C GLY A 91 -8.30 -11.59 -9.44
N ASN A 92 -7.12 -11.79 -8.84
CA ASN A 92 -6.89 -12.78 -7.77
C ASN A 92 -6.38 -12.15 -6.47
N GLY A 93 -6.64 -10.87 -6.28
CA GLY A 93 -6.28 -10.12 -5.10
C GLY A 93 -6.89 -8.72 -5.15
N ALA A 94 -6.64 -7.92 -4.13
CA ALA A 94 -7.04 -6.51 -4.10
C ALA A 94 -6.20 -5.73 -3.07
N HIS A 95 -6.13 -4.43 -3.28
CA HIS A 95 -5.50 -3.51 -2.36
C HIS A 95 -6.56 -2.75 -1.58
N VAL A 96 -6.34 -2.58 -0.27
CA VAL A 96 -7.10 -1.65 0.57
C VAL A 96 -6.25 -0.43 0.85
N TRP A 97 -6.74 0.73 0.44
CA TRP A 97 -6.05 2.01 0.49
C TRP A 97 -6.61 2.91 1.58
N PHE A 98 -5.72 3.54 2.33
CA PHE A 98 -6.01 4.63 3.27
C PHE A 98 -5.26 5.88 2.80
N PHE A 99 -5.89 7.04 2.95
CA PHE A 99 -5.38 8.33 2.49
C PHE A 99 -5.11 9.24 3.67
N ASN A 100 -4.14 10.14 3.52
CA ASN A 100 -3.68 11.08 4.56
C ASN A 100 -3.13 10.39 5.82
N SER A 101 -2.40 9.28 5.65
CA SER A 101 -1.77 8.56 6.75
C SER A 101 -0.42 9.15 7.15
N VAL A 102 -0.04 9.01 8.43
CA VAL A 102 1.31 9.27 8.94
C VAL A 102 1.59 8.34 10.12
N PHE A 103 2.82 7.86 10.29
CA PHE A 103 3.22 7.10 11.47
C PHE A 103 3.45 8.03 12.65
N ILE A 104 2.85 7.70 13.79
CA ILE A 104 2.84 8.52 15.01
C ILE A 104 3.40 7.74 16.21
N ASP A 105 3.96 8.45 17.17
CA ASP A 105 4.38 7.94 18.47
C ASP A 105 3.19 7.76 19.44
N GLU A 106 3.48 7.30 20.67
CA GLU A 106 2.48 7.11 21.73
C GLU A 106 1.79 8.41 22.18
N ASN A 107 2.34 9.57 21.83
CA ASN A 107 1.80 10.89 22.14
C ASN A 107 1.03 11.51 20.95
N LEU A 108 0.75 10.71 19.91
CA LEU A 108 0.08 11.13 18.67
C LEU A 108 0.88 12.15 17.86
N ARG A 109 2.22 12.14 17.97
CA ARG A 109 3.10 13.01 17.18
C ARG A 109 3.68 12.23 16.00
N PRO A 110 3.69 12.80 14.79
CA PRO A 110 4.38 12.20 13.65
C PRO A 110 5.86 11.96 13.95
N TYR A 111 6.39 10.80 13.59
CA TYR A 111 7.84 10.61 13.55
C TYR A 111 8.47 11.59 12.55
N GLU A 112 9.53 12.30 12.94
CA GLU A 112 10.23 13.23 12.03
C GLU A 112 10.79 12.51 10.81
N ASP A 113 11.37 11.32 11.02
CA ASP A 113 11.86 10.43 9.98
C ASP A 113 11.00 9.15 9.93
N GLN A 114 10.07 9.15 8.98
CA GLN A 114 9.14 8.03 8.75
C GLN A 114 9.89 6.77 8.27
N TRP A 115 11.00 6.90 7.54
CA TRP A 115 11.77 5.75 7.03
C TRP A 115 12.59 5.09 8.09
N SER A 116 13.26 5.87 8.93
CA SER A 116 14.01 5.35 10.07
C SER A 116 13.08 4.51 10.95
N PHE A 117 11.88 5.03 11.24
CA PHE A 117 10.86 4.27 11.95
C PHE A 117 10.42 3.01 11.19
N LEU A 118 9.99 3.13 9.93
CA LEU A 118 9.57 1.98 9.11
C LEU A 118 10.66 0.89 9.01
N SER A 119 11.92 1.28 8.85
CA SER A 119 13.06 0.37 8.76
C SER A 119 13.33 -0.38 10.07
N SER A 120 12.87 0.18 11.20
CA SER A 120 12.96 -0.44 12.51
C SER A 120 11.83 -1.45 12.78
N ILE A 121 10.73 -1.40 12.01
CA ILE A 121 9.62 -2.32 12.17
C ILE A 121 10.08 -3.73 11.81
N ARG A 122 9.93 -4.65 12.76
CA ARG A 122 10.20 -6.07 12.54
C ARG A 122 8.91 -6.85 12.31
N LYS A 123 9.04 -8.00 11.65
CA LYS A 123 7.97 -8.99 11.61
C LYS A 123 7.71 -9.54 13.01
N LEU A 124 6.43 -9.72 13.32
CA LEU A 124 5.98 -10.44 14.51
C LEU A 124 6.20 -11.94 14.30
N SER A 125 6.59 -12.66 15.35
CA SER A 125 6.58 -14.12 15.34
C SER A 125 5.15 -14.65 15.50
N GLU A 126 4.93 -15.91 15.13
CA GLU A 126 3.64 -16.59 15.33
C GLU A 126 3.19 -16.50 16.80
N SER A 127 4.10 -16.77 17.75
CA SER A 127 3.79 -16.67 19.19
C SER A 127 3.36 -15.27 19.63
N GLU A 128 3.91 -14.22 19.01
CA GLU A 128 3.52 -12.85 19.32
C GLU A 128 2.15 -12.53 18.73
N ILE A 129 1.89 -12.98 17.51
CA ILE A 129 0.58 -12.86 16.86
C ILE A 129 -0.48 -13.57 17.71
N ASP A 130 -0.22 -14.80 18.17
CA ASP A 130 -1.13 -15.56 19.03
C ASP A 130 -1.44 -14.82 20.33
N LEU A 131 -0.42 -14.21 20.95
CA LEU A 131 -0.61 -13.39 22.15
C LEU A 131 -1.51 -12.17 21.88
N TYR A 132 -1.31 -11.48 20.76
CA TYR A 132 -2.16 -10.34 20.38
C TYR A 132 -3.59 -10.76 20.08
N ILE A 133 -3.79 -11.87 19.37
CA ILE A 133 -5.11 -12.42 19.07
C ILE A 133 -5.82 -12.80 20.38
N CYS A 134 -5.15 -13.50 21.29
CA CYS A 134 -5.71 -13.88 22.58
C CYS A 134 -6.15 -12.63 23.38
N ASN A 135 -5.28 -11.63 23.47
CA ASN A 135 -5.60 -10.39 24.19
C ASN A 135 -6.76 -9.64 23.56
N TYR A 136 -6.84 -9.58 22.23
CA TYR A 136 -7.95 -8.95 21.54
C TYR A 136 -9.26 -9.73 21.77
N ALA A 137 -9.25 -11.05 21.59
CA ALA A 137 -10.42 -11.92 21.81
C ALA A 137 -10.99 -11.80 23.23
N VAL A 138 -10.11 -11.70 24.24
CA VAL A 138 -10.49 -11.45 25.63
C VAL A 138 -11.05 -10.04 25.81
N ALA A 139 -10.46 -9.02 25.19
CA ALA A 139 -10.91 -7.62 25.29
C ALA A 139 -12.26 -7.37 24.61
N VAL A 140 -12.58 -8.09 23.52
CA VAL A 140 -13.87 -7.97 22.81
C VAL A 140 -14.96 -8.93 23.32
N ASN A 141 -14.73 -9.62 24.46
CA ASN A 141 -15.71 -10.44 25.17
C ASN A 141 -16.47 -11.46 24.28
N TRP A 142 -15.79 -12.02 23.27
CA TRP A 142 -16.31 -13.15 22.51
C TRP A 142 -16.11 -14.41 23.35
N VAL A 143 -17.05 -14.65 24.26
CA VAL A 143 -17.23 -15.96 24.88
C VAL A 143 -17.84 -16.87 23.81
N ILE A 144 -17.13 -17.94 23.45
CA ILE A 144 -17.73 -19.10 22.78
C ILE A 144 -18.58 -19.86 23.80
#